data_AF-A0A7W9DFE8-F1
#
_entry.id   AF-A0A7W9DFE8-F1
#
_cell.length_a   1.000
_cell.length_b   1.000
_cell.length_c   1.000
_cell.angle_alpha   90.00
_cell.angle_beta   90.00
_cell.angle_gamma   90.00
#
_symmetry.space_group_name_H-M   'P 1'
#
loop_
_entity.id
_entity.type
_entity.pdbx_description
1 polymer ?
#
loop_
_entity_poly.entity_id
_entity_poly.type
_entity_poly.pdbx_seq_one_letter_code
_entity_poly.pdbx_strand_id
1 'polypeptide(L)'
;MFCTACGTRRQQDDAPFCAHCGAGFHSGANPAAQHRSTPGALPDGIAGWSWGAFLLNWVWAIGNRTWIGLFSLLPYVGFGFAIWLGIKGREMAWKNGQWQSVEHFNRVQKKWSQWGIGISIAFGMISMLFLLLIIFHISSTSDSEDMSDKVATVIASAAGQQEAELDQCPVPEAE
;
A
#
# COMPACT_ATOMS: atom_id res chain seq x y z
N MET A 1 27.53 -39.71 -23.07
CA MET A 1 28.66 -39.49 -22.14
C MET A 1 29.23 -40.84 -21.68
N PHE A 2 30.49 -40.92 -21.22
CA PHE A 2 31.10 -42.16 -20.70
C PHE A 2 31.08 -42.18 -19.16
N CYS A 3 30.89 -43.36 -18.54
CA CYS A 3 30.97 -43.50 -17.09
C CYS A 3 32.42 -43.39 -16.61
N THR A 4 32.72 -42.53 -15.64
CA THR A 4 34.07 -42.35 -15.09
C THR A 4 34.54 -43.52 -14.22
N ALA A 5 33.61 -44.36 -13.72
CA ALA A 5 33.94 -45.52 -12.90
C ALA A 5 34.30 -46.77 -13.71
N CYS A 6 33.65 -47.00 -14.86
CA CYS A 6 33.83 -48.23 -15.65
C CYS A 6 34.14 -48.01 -17.15
N GLY A 7 34.14 -46.76 -17.62
CA GLY A 7 34.49 -46.42 -19.00
C GLY A 7 33.43 -46.73 -20.06
N THR A 8 32.30 -47.35 -19.71
CA THR A 8 31.25 -47.71 -20.68
C THR A 8 30.44 -46.49 -21.13
N ARG A 9 30.01 -46.49 -22.41
CA ARG A 9 29.14 -45.44 -22.97
C ARG A 9 27.75 -45.54 -22.34
N ARG A 10 27.24 -44.44 -21.78
CA ARG A 10 25.88 -44.36 -21.23
C ARG A 10 24.86 -44.45 -22.36
N GLN A 11 23.91 -45.37 -22.24
CA GLN A 11 22.89 -45.65 -23.26
C GLN A 11 21.59 -44.87 -23.00
N GLN A 12 21.37 -44.37 -21.78
CA GLN A 12 20.21 -43.61 -21.36
C GLN A 12 20.66 -42.37 -20.55
N ASP A 13 20.33 -41.16 -21.02
CA ASP A 13 20.86 -39.90 -20.49
C ASP A 13 20.27 -39.48 -19.11
N ASP A 14 19.24 -40.16 -18.62
CA ASP A 14 18.50 -39.86 -17.40
C ASP A 14 18.61 -40.94 -16.27
N ALA A 15 19.29 -42.06 -16.50
CA ALA A 15 19.37 -43.14 -15.51
C ALA A 15 20.24 -42.78 -14.28
N PRO A 16 19.75 -42.87 -13.02
CA PRO A 16 20.49 -42.39 -11.83
C PRO A 16 21.77 -43.19 -11.50
N PHE A 17 21.92 -44.38 -12.08
CA PHE A 17 23.07 -45.27 -11.91
C PHE A 17 23.55 -45.81 -13.26
N CYS A 18 24.80 -46.26 -13.30
CA CYS A 18 25.32 -46.98 -14.46
C CYS A 18 24.77 -48.40 -14.50
N ALA A 19 24.08 -48.78 -15.59
CA ALA A 19 23.51 -50.13 -15.74
C ALA A 19 24.57 -51.26 -15.81
N HIS A 20 25.84 -50.92 -16.08
CA HIS A 20 26.91 -51.92 -16.23
C HIS A 20 27.64 -52.21 -14.91
N CYS A 21 27.92 -51.19 -14.08
CA CYS A 21 28.70 -51.36 -12.86
C CYS A 21 27.97 -50.96 -11.57
N GLY A 22 26.76 -50.39 -11.68
CA GLY A 22 25.97 -49.94 -10.53
C GLY A 22 26.48 -48.65 -9.87
N ALA A 23 27.54 -48.03 -10.38
CA ALA A 23 28.03 -46.76 -9.83
C ALA A 23 26.97 -45.67 -9.97
N GLY A 24 26.63 -45.02 -8.85
CA GLY A 24 25.74 -43.86 -8.82
C GLY A 24 26.41 -42.64 -9.44
N PHE A 25 25.68 -41.93 -10.29
CA PHE A 25 26.17 -40.63 -10.77
C PHE A 25 25.87 -39.60 -9.69
N HIS A 26 26.88 -39.23 -8.90
CA HIS A 26 26.83 -38.00 -8.13
C HIS A 26 26.76 -36.85 -9.12
N SER A 27 25.53 -36.49 -9.49
CA SER A 27 25.25 -35.26 -10.20
C SER A 27 25.91 -34.17 -9.38
N GLY A 28 26.88 -33.46 -9.96
CA GLY A 28 27.41 -32.20 -9.45
C GLY A 28 26.32 -31.13 -9.47
N ALA A 29 25.19 -31.44 -8.84
CA ALA A 29 24.11 -30.53 -8.59
C ALA A 29 24.66 -29.51 -7.60
N ASN A 30 24.90 -28.32 -8.13
CA ASN A 30 25.13 -27.12 -7.37
C ASN A 30 24.17 -27.13 -6.15
N PRO A 31 24.64 -27.05 -4.90
CA PRO A 31 23.76 -27.14 -3.71
C PRO A 31 22.66 -26.07 -3.68
N ALA A 32 22.77 -25.04 -4.53
CA ALA A 32 21.73 -24.05 -4.78
C ALA A 32 20.45 -24.61 -5.47
N ALA A 33 20.47 -25.81 -6.05
CA ALA A 33 19.33 -26.39 -6.76
C ALA A 33 18.48 -27.36 -5.92
N GLN A 34 18.84 -27.61 -4.65
CA GLN A 34 18.15 -28.58 -3.79
C GLN A 34 16.86 -28.05 -3.14
N HIS A 35 16.51 -26.78 -3.32
CA HIS A 35 15.16 -26.27 -3.02
C HIS A 35 14.19 -26.57 -4.17
N ARG A 36 14.07 -27.83 -4.60
CA ARG A 36 12.87 -28.26 -5.31
C ARG A 36 11.81 -28.52 -4.24
N SER A 37 11.08 -27.46 -3.91
CA SER A 37 9.91 -27.46 -3.05
C SER A 37 8.99 -28.62 -3.43
N THR A 38 8.66 -29.46 -2.45
CA THR A 38 7.47 -30.29 -2.50
C THR A 38 6.29 -29.38 -2.87
N PRO A 39 5.57 -29.62 -3.98
CA PRO A 39 4.40 -28.82 -4.31
C PRO A 39 3.36 -28.99 -3.20
N GLY A 40 3.25 -27.99 -2.32
CA GLY A 40 2.25 -27.92 -1.25
C GLY A 40 2.78 -27.61 0.14
N ALA A 41 4.04 -27.91 0.46
CA ALA A 41 4.59 -27.63 1.79
C ALA A 41 5.32 -26.28 1.80
N LEU A 42 4.71 -25.26 2.42
CA LEU A 42 5.42 -24.02 2.73
C LEU A 42 6.38 -24.27 3.90
N PRO A 43 7.64 -23.80 3.84
CA PRO A 43 8.53 -23.86 4.99
C PRO A 43 8.01 -22.99 6.13
N ASP A 44 8.24 -23.45 7.36
CA ASP A 44 7.83 -22.74 8.56
C ASP A 44 8.41 -21.32 8.59
N GLY A 45 7.61 -20.34 9.04
CA GLY A 45 8.02 -18.93 9.12
C GLY A 45 7.81 -18.09 7.85
N ILE A 46 7.27 -18.68 6.76
CA ILE A 46 6.84 -17.92 5.58
C ILE A 46 5.43 -17.35 5.75
N ALA A 47 4.49 -18.19 6.19
CA ALA A 47 3.11 -17.80 6.41
C ALA A 47 3.02 -16.74 7.51
N GLY A 48 2.08 -15.80 7.35
CA GLY A 48 1.85 -14.73 8.31
C GLY A 48 1.34 -13.45 7.64
N TRP A 49 1.11 -12.44 8.47
CA TRP A 49 0.64 -11.14 8.02
C TRP A 49 1.75 -10.31 7.35
N SER A 50 1.40 -9.57 6.29
CA SER A 50 2.26 -8.61 5.60
C SER A 50 1.68 -7.22 5.61
N TRP A 51 2.24 -6.38 6.48
CA TRP A 51 1.93 -4.95 6.49
C TRP A 51 2.30 -4.26 5.17
N GLY A 52 3.40 -4.69 4.53
CA GLY A 52 3.80 -4.17 3.23
C GLY A 52 2.79 -4.50 2.12
N ALA A 53 2.28 -5.73 2.08
CA ALA A 53 1.29 -6.15 1.08
C ALA A 53 -0.10 -5.53 1.30
N PHE A 54 -0.45 -5.25 2.55
CA PHE A 54 -1.72 -4.59 2.88
C PHE A 54 -1.68 -3.08 2.58
N LEU A 55 -0.66 -2.38 3.09
CA LEU A 55 -0.57 -0.90 3.04
C LEU A 55 -0.02 -0.38 1.72
N LEU A 56 0.96 -1.08 1.14
CA LEU A 56 1.59 -0.74 -0.15
C LEU A 56 1.26 -1.78 -1.21
N ASN A 57 0.02 -2.27 -1.21
CA ASN A 57 -0.49 -3.36 -2.04
C ASN A 57 0.05 -3.39 -3.49
N TRP A 58 -0.11 -2.32 -4.27
CA TRP A 58 0.35 -2.29 -5.66
C TRP A 58 1.88 -2.21 -5.79
N VAL A 59 2.57 -1.40 -4.98
CA VAL A 59 4.04 -1.25 -5.00
C VAL A 59 4.71 -2.56 -4.59
N TRP A 60 4.20 -3.15 -3.51
CA TRP A 60 4.65 -4.43 -2.99
C TRP A 60 4.40 -5.55 -4.00
N ALA A 61 3.25 -5.56 -4.68
CA ALA A 61 2.90 -6.55 -5.71
C ALA A 61 3.92 -6.55 -6.85
N ILE A 62 4.33 -5.37 -7.33
CA ILE A 62 5.36 -5.21 -8.36
C ILE A 62 6.70 -5.74 -7.85
N GLY A 63 7.14 -5.29 -6.67
CA GLY A 63 8.43 -5.69 -6.09
C GLY A 63 8.56 -7.18 -5.78
N ASN A 64 7.43 -7.85 -5.51
CA ASN A 64 7.38 -9.28 -5.18
C ASN A 64 6.81 -10.14 -6.33
N ARG A 65 6.71 -9.58 -7.54
CA ARG A 65 6.17 -10.27 -8.74
C ARG A 65 4.83 -10.97 -8.48
N THR A 66 3.98 -10.39 -7.63
CA THR A 66 2.65 -10.90 -7.30
C THR A 66 1.63 -10.09 -8.08
N TRP A 67 1.54 -10.32 -9.40
CA TRP A 67 0.72 -9.53 -10.33
C TRP A 67 -0.78 -9.51 -9.97
N ILE A 68 -1.26 -10.59 -9.35
CA ILE A 68 -2.62 -10.64 -8.78
C ILE A 68 -2.86 -9.49 -7.80
N GLY A 69 -1.82 -9.02 -7.11
CA GLY A 69 -1.95 -7.89 -6.20
C GLY A 69 -2.32 -6.57 -6.86
N LEU A 70 -2.14 -6.42 -8.19
CA LEU A 70 -2.59 -5.23 -8.91
C LEU A 70 -4.12 -5.10 -8.97
N PHE A 71 -4.86 -6.20 -8.79
CA PHE A 71 -6.33 -6.14 -8.67
C PHE A 71 -6.80 -5.34 -7.45
N SER A 72 -5.92 -5.07 -6.46
CA SER A 72 -6.26 -4.20 -5.34
C SER A 72 -6.50 -2.74 -5.76
N LEU A 73 -6.11 -2.35 -6.99
CA LEU A 73 -6.35 -1.01 -7.54
C LEU A 73 -7.77 -0.83 -8.10
N LEU A 74 -8.53 -1.92 -8.29
CA LEU A 74 -9.89 -1.79 -8.77
C LEU A 74 -10.78 -1.15 -7.69
N PRO A 75 -11.57 -0.13 -8.05
CA PRO A 75 -12.57 0.41 -7.14
C PRO A 75 -13.56 -0.71 -6.75
N TYR A 76 -14.13 -0.61 -5.54
CA TYR A 76 -15.07 -1.58 -4.93
C TYR A 76 -14.47 -2.88 -4.39
N VAL A 77 -13.56 -3.54 -5.10
CA VAL A 77 -12.92 -4.80 -4.64
C VAL A 77 -11.58 -4.58 -3.93
N GLY A 78 -10.96 -3.42 -4.13
CA GLY A 78 -9.59 -3.16 -3.72
C GLY A 78 -9.29 -3.38 -2.24
N PHE A 79 -10.20 -2.98 -1.35
CA PHE A 79 -9.98 -3.11 0.10
C PHE A 79 -10.02 -4.56 0.59
N GLY A 80 -11.01 -5.34 0.16
CA GLY A 80 -11.07 -6.78 0.48
C GLY A 80 -9.86 -7.52 -0.09
N PHE A 81 -9.43 -7.14 -1.29
CA PHE A 81 -8.25 -7.70 -1.92
C PHE A 81 -6.96 -7.32 -1.21
N ALA A 82 -6.86 -6.11 -0.67
CA ALA A 82 -5.72 -5.66 0.14
C ALA A 82 -5.60 -6.47 1.43
N ILE A 83 -6.73 -6.76 2.11
CA ILE A 83 -6.73 -7.64 3.29
C ILE A 83 -6.26 -9.05 2.90
N TRP A 84 -6.78 -9.60 1.80
CA TRP A 84 -6.36 -10.90 1.30
C TRP A 84 -4.86 -10.94 0.98
N LEU A 85 -4.30 -9.88 0.37
CA LEU A 85 -2.86 -9.71 0.19
C LEU A 85 -2.11 -9.61 1.52
N GLY A 86 -2.69 -8.98 2.56
CA GLY A 86 -2.11 -8.98 3.89
C GLY A 86 -1.94 -10.38 4.46
N ILE A 87 -2.90 -11.29 4.24
CA ILE A 87 -2.89 -12.67 4.76
C ILE A 87 -2.04 -13.59 3.88
N LYS A 88 -2.27 -13.58 2.56
CA LYS A 88 -1.68 -14.53 1.60
C LYS A 88 -0.49 -13.98 0.82
N GLY A 89 -0.22 -12.68 0.91
CA GLY A 89 0.86 -12.00 0.20
C GLY A 89 2.20 -12.67 0.38
N ARG A 90 2.59 -12.98 1.62
CA ARG A 90 3.89 -13.60 1.91
C ARG A 90 4.06 -14.96 1.23
N GLU A 91 3.00 -15.76 1.23
CA GLU A 91 3.01 -17.07 0.55
C GLU A 91 3.18 -16.92 -0.96
N MET A 92 2.51 -15.93 -1.56
CA MET A 92 2.62 -15.65 -3.00
C MET A 92 3.99 -15.09 -3.38
N ALA A 93 4.51 -14.13 -2.60
CA ALA A 93 5.85 -13.59 -2.79
C ALA A 93 6.94 -14.65 -2.65
N TRP A 94 6.75 -15.60 -1.72
CA TRP A 94 7.64 -16.74 -1.58
C TRP A 94 7.63 -17.62 -2.83
N LYS A 95 6.45 -17.96 -3.35
CA LYS A 95 6.29 -18.80 -4.55
C LYS A 95 6.79 -18.14 -5.84
N ASN A 96 6.67 -16.82 -5.96
CA ASN A 96 7.02 -16.08 -7.18
C ASN A 96 8.48 -15.57 -7.19
N GLY A 97 9.14 -15.57 -6.03
CA GLY A 97 10.49 -15.03 -5.86
C GLY A 97 11.58 -16.10 -5.84
N GLN A 98 12.80 -15.69 -6.18
CA GLN A 98 14.00 -16.51 -6.03
C GLN A 98 14.70 -16.06 -4.74
N TRP A 99 14.58 -16.85 -3.68
CA TRP A 99 15.08 -16.52 -2.34
C TRP A 99 16.23 -17.45 -1.95
N GLN A 100 17.31 -16.89 -1.41
CA GLN A 100 18.47 -17.67 -0.97
C GLN A 100 18.19 -18.47 0.32
N SER A 101 17.34 -17.95 1.20
CA SER A 101 16.89 -18.61 2.43
C SER A 101 15.60 -17.99 2.98
N VAL A 102 14.96 -18.65 3.95
CA VAL A 102 13.78 -18.14 4.66
C VAL A 102 14.10 -16.84 5.42
N GLU A 103 15.30 -16.75 6.00
CA GLU A 103 15.77 -15.56 6.72
C GLU A 103 15.98 -14.39 5.76
N HIS A 104 16.52 -14.64 4.56
CA HIS A 104 16.67 -13.61 3.54
C HIS A 104 15.31 -13.03 3.14
N PHE A 105 14.32 -13.90 2.88
CA PHE A 105 12.96 -13.46 2.60
C PHE A 105 12.36 -12.66 3.76
N ASN A 106 12.46 -13.16 4.99
CA ASN A 106 11.93 -12.48 6.16
C ASN A 106 12.56 -11.11 6.40
N ARG A 107 13.87 -10.95 6.16
CA ARG A 107 14.54 -9.63 6.20
C ARG A 107 13.95 -8.65 5.19
N VAL A 108 13.69 -9.10 3.97
CA VAL A 108 13.09 -8.28 2.92
C VAL A 108 11.65 -7.92 3.25
N GLN A 109 10.83 -8.89 3.69
CA GLN A 109 9.44 -8.63 4.09
C GLN A 109 9.33 -7.71 5.31
N LYS A 110 10.28 -7.79 6.25
CA LYS A 110 10.35 -6.85 7.38
C LYS A 110 10.60 -5.41 6.90
N LYS A 111 11.52 -5.21 5.96
CA LYS A 111 11.75 -3.88 5.36
C LYS A 111 10.49 -3.37 4.67
N TRP A 112 9.83 -4.20 3.85
CA TRP A 112 8.55 -3.84 3.23
C TRP A 112 7.49 -3.44 4.25
N SER A 113 7.41 -4.15 5.38
CA SER A 113 6.47 -3.83 6.45
C SER A 113 6.80 -2.50 7.14
N GLN A 114 8.09 -2.25 7.41
CA GLN A 114 8.55 -0.98 7.98
C GLN A 114 8.26 0.21 7.07
N TRP A 115 8.59 0.09 5.78
CA TRP A 115 8.29 1.14 4.80
C TRP A 115 6.78 1.34 4.64
N GLY A 116 5.99 0.27 4.58
CA GLY A 116 4.54 0.36 4.49
C GLY A 116 3.94 1.11 5.66
N ILE A 117 4.29 0.73 6.89
CA ILE A 117 3.79 1.41 8.08
C ILE A 117 4.27 2.86 8.14
N GLY A 118 5.57 3.10 7.91
CA GLY A 118 6.16 4.43 7.98
C GLY A 118 5.54 5.42 6.99
N ILE A 119 5.34 4.99 5.73
CA ILE A 119 4.71 5.81 4.70
C ILE A 119 3.24 6.06 5.05
N SER A 120 2.49 5.04 5.47
CA SER A 120 1.08 5.21 5.86
C SER A 120 0.91 6.18 7.02
N ILE A 121 1.78 6.12 8.05
CA ILE A 121 1.75 7.06 9.17
C ILE A 121 2.08 8.48 8.68
N ALA A 122 3.13 8.66 7.87
CA ALA A 122 3.51 9.96 7.36
C ALA A 122 2.37 10.62 6.55
N PHE A 123 1.75 9.87 5.63
CA PHE A 123 0.58 10.36 4.89
C PHE A 123 -0.61 10.67 5.80
N GLY A 124 -0.87 9.82 6.80
CA GLY A 124 -1.94 10.06 7.79
C GLY A 124 -1.73 11.37 8.56
N MET A 125 -0.51 11.64 9.02
CA MET A 125 -0.16 12.87 9.73
C MET A 125 -0.30 14.11 8.84
N ILE A 126 0.19 14.05 7.60
CA ILE A 126 0.08 15.14 6.63
C ILE A 126 -1.39 15.40 6.30
N SER A 127 -2.18 14.35 6.05
CA SER A 127 -3.61 14.47 5.76
C SER A 127 -4.39 15.04 6.93
N MET A 128 -4.04 14.66 8.17
CA MET A 128 -4.67 15.21 9.37
C MET A 128 -4.36 16.70 9.52
N LEU A 129 -3.11 17.12 9.34
CA LEU A 129 -2.72 18.53 9.39
C LEU A 129 -3.44 19.34 8.30
N PHE A 130 -3.48 18.82 7.08
CA PHE A 130 -4.16 19.47 5.96
C PHE A 130 -5.66 19.64 6.21
N LEU A 131 -6.32 18.62 6.78
CA LEU A 131 -7.73 18.71 7.17
C LEU A 131 -7.96 19.79 8.24
N LEU A 132 -7.08 19.89 9.24
CA LEU A 132 -7.16 20.93 10.27
C LEU A 132 -6.99 22.34 9.67
N LEU A 133 -6.06 22.52 8.73
CA LEU A 133 -5.87 23.80 8.04
C LEU A 133 -7.09 24.18 7.21
N ILE A 134 -7.73 23.22 6.52
CA ILE A 134 -8.98 23.46 5.79
C ILE A 134 -10.08 23.88 6.75
N ILE A 135 -10.28 23.15 7.85
CA ILE A 135 -11.29 23.48 8.86
C ILE A 135 -11.06 24.88 9.41
N PHE A 136 -9.81 25.19 9.79
CA PHE A 136 -9.45 26.53 10.30
C PHE A 136 -9.72 27.64 9.27
N HIS A 137 -9.41 27.40 8.00
CA HIS A 137 -9.69 28.36 6.94
C HIS A 137 -11.19 28.61 6.75
N ILE A 138 -12.01 27.56 6.77
CA ILE A 138 -13.47 27.66 6.67
C ILE A 138 -14.05 28.42 7.87
N SER A 139 -13.56 28.16 9.08
CA SER A 139 -13.96 28.90 10.28
C SER A 139 -13.57 30.38 10.22
N SER A 140 -12.38 30.69 9.69
CA SER A 140 -11.94 32.08 9.54
C SER A 140 -12.78 32.83 8.51
N THR A 141 -13.22 32.17 7.43
CA THR A 141 -14.11 32.79 6.43
C THR A 141 -15.51 33.05 6.98
N SER A 142 -16.08 32.12 7.76
CA SER A 142 -17.41 32.30 8.34
C SER A 142 -17.47 33.49 9.31
N ASP A 143 -16.40 33.73 10.08
CA ASP A 143 -16.32 34.88 10.99
C ASP A 143 -16.29 36.20 10.22
N SER A 144 -15.67 36.22 9.04
CA SER A 144 -15.59 37.43 8.20
C SER A 144 -16.92 37.78 7.53
N GLU A 145 -17.70 36.78 7.11
CA GLU A 145 -19.01 36.96 6.51
C GLU A 145 -20.04 37.44 7.55
N ASP A 146 -20.07 36.82 8.74
CA ASP A 146 -20.95 37.22 9.85
C ASP A 146 -20.69 38.67 10.31
N MET A 147 -19.43 39.10 10.34
CA MET A 147 -19.08 40.49 10.65
C MET A 147 -19.59 41.47 9.59
N SER A 148 -19.47 41.12 8.30
CA SER A 148 -19.95 41.95 7.19
C SER A 148 -21.47 42.13 7.25
N ASP A 149 -22.22 41.04 7.49
CA ASP A 149 -23.69 41.07 7.57
C ASP A 149 -24.20 41.89 8.76
N LYS A 150 -23.52 41.79 9.91
CA LYS A 150 -23.84 42.62 11.09
C LYS A 150 -23.63 44.10 10.82
N VAL A 151 -22.52 44.47 10.17
CA VAL A 151 -22.23 45.87 9.80
C VAL A 151 -23.27 46.39 8.80
N ALA A 152 -23.61 45.61 7.78
CA ALA A 152 -24.64 45.97 6.80
C ALA A 152 -26.00 46.22 7.47
N THR A 153 -26.38 45.37 8.43
CA THR A 153 -27.62 45.51 9.21
C THR A 153 -27.63 46.80 10.04
N VAL A 154 -26.51 47.14 10.70
CA VAL A 154 -26.38 48.38 11.48
C VAL A 154 -26.50 49.60 10.58
N ILE A 155 -25.80 49.62 9.43
CA ILE A 155 -25.88 50.74 8.46
C ILE A 155 -27.32 50.91 7.94
N ALA A 156 -28.00 49.80 7.60
CA ALA A 156 -29.39 49.84 7.15
C ALA A 156 -30.33 50.39 8.24
N SER A 157 -30.14 49.99 9.50
CA SER A 157 -30.94 50.51 10.62
C SER A 157 -30.72 52.01 10.86
N ALA A 158 -29.48 52.49 10.72
CA ALA A 158 -29.14 53.90 10.88
C ALA A 158 -29.74 54.77 9.76
N ALA A 159 -29.73 54.28 8.50
CA ALA A 159 -30.34 54.98 7.38
C ALA A 159 -31.87 55.15 7.57
N GLY A 160 -32.56 54.10 8.05
CA GLY A 160 -33.99 54.17 8.33
C GLY A 160 -34.36 55.14 9.47
N GLN A 161 -33.49 55.28 10.48
CA GLN A 161 -33.70 56.29 11.53
C GLN A 161 -33.56 57.72 10.99
N GLN A 162 -32.65 57.94 10.06
CA GLN A 162 -32.40 59.27 9.51
C GLN A 162 -33.50 59.75 8.57
N GLU A 163 -34.13 58.85 7.80
CA GLU A 163 -35.32 59.18 7.02
C GLU A 163 -36.54 59.50 7.90
N ALA A 164 -36.73 58.78 9.01
CA ALA A 164 -37.82 59.05 9.95
C ALA A 164 -37.67 60.39 10.69
N GLU A 165 -36.43 60.83 10.96
CA GLU A 165 -36.18 62.11 11.62
C GLU A 165 -36.36 63.31 10.68
N LEU A 166 -36.15 63.13 9.37
CA LEU A 166 -36.34 64.18 8.35
C LEU A 166 -37.82 64.48 8.04
N ASP A 167 -38.70 63.48 8.14
CA ASP A 167 -40.15 63.65 7.94
C ASP A 167 -40.85 64.33 9.14
N GLN A 168 -40.13 64.48 10.27
CA GLN A 168 -40.65 65.09 11.49
C GLN A 168 -40.42 66.63 11.56
N CYS A 169 -39.72 67.22 10.59
CA CYS A 169 -39.50 68.67 10.54
C CYS A 169 -40.78 69.39 10.06
N PRO A 170 -41.43 70.23 10.89
CA PRO A 170 -42.60 70.98 10.46
C PRO A 170 -42.19 71.98 9.37
N VAL A 171 -42.85 71.90 8.21
CA VAL A 171 -42.69 72.87 7.13
C VAL A 171 -43.24 74.21 7.65
N PRO A 172 -42.45 75.29 7.72
CA PRO A 172 -42.98 76.58 8.10
C PRO A 172 -44.00 77.04 7.04
N GLU A 173 -45.26 77.18 7.45
CA GLU A 173 -46.31 77.78 6.63
C GLU A 173 -45.91 79.23 6.33
N ALA A 174 -45.69 79.53 5.06
CA ALA A 174 -45.38 80.87 4.59
C ALA A 174 -46.67 81.71 4.59
N GLU A 175 -46.77 82.65 5.53
CA GLU A 175 -47.75 83.74 5.53
C GLU A 175 -47.41 84.85 4.52
#